data_AF-A0A1X9SYC8-F1
#
_entry.id   AF-A0A1X9SYC8-F1
#
_cell.length_a   1.000
_cell.length_b   1.000
_cell.length_c   1.000
_cell.angle_alpha   90.00
_cell.angle_beta   90.00
_cell.angle_gamma   90.00
#
_symmetry.space_group_name_H-M   'P 1'
#
loop_
_entity.id
_entity.type
_entity.pdbx_description
1 polymer ?
#
loop_
_entity_poly.entity_id
_entity_poly.type
_entity_poly.pdbx_seq_one_letter_code
_entity_poly.pdbx_strand_id
1 'polypeptide(L)'
;MSNEILLYIAFILLLGVFGAIFWLRDKQINAKFSKFELAIEGLIKENYQLKRQIKEIPTAGPIIQNEIDMNEINSQIELKISEGLTQKISPILQNVHIIEQAVNEIKDEQQERLYSLEERTKSIGKITPPSFEANNENRVVEMFRAGKTPEAIARDLQLGVGQVTMILKFKKEI
;
A
#
# COMPACT_ATOMS: atom_id res chain seq x y z
N MET A 1 -87.98 10.87 82.32
CA MET A 1 -88.59 11.34 81.06
C MET A 1 -87.76 12.41 80.34
N SER A 2 -87.59 13.65 80.85
CA SER A 2 -86.83 14.69 80.12
C SER A 2 -85.34 14.35 79.88
N ASN A 3 -84.65 13.74 80.85
CA ASN A 3 -83.23 13.37 80.70
C ASN A 3 -83.02 12.18 79.74
N GLU A 4 -83.97 11.24 79.68
CA GLU A 4 -83.92 10.11 78.75
C GLU A 4 -84.13 10.59 77.31
N ILE A 5 -85.09 11.50 77.09
CA ILE A 5 -85.33 12.13 75.79
C ILE A 5 -84.08 12.91 75.31
N LEU A 6 -83.42 13.64 76.21
CA LEU A 6 -82.18 14.36 75.88
C LEU A 6 -81.04 13.40 75.52
N LEU A 7 -80.94 12.25 76.20
CA LEU A 7 -79.96 11.21 75.89
C LEU A 7 -80.23 10.57 74.53
N TYR A 8 -81.49 10.32 74.17
CA TYR A 8 -81.85 9.82 72.83
C TYR A 8 -81.54 10.84 71.73
N ILE A 9 -81.80 12.13 71.93
CA ILE A 9 -81.45 13.18 70.97
C ILE A 9 -79.93 13.28 70.79
N ALA A 10 -79.17 13.26 71.89
CA ALA A 10 -77.72 13.26 71.84
C ALA A 10 -77.18 12.03 71.10
N PHE A 11 -77.79 10.86 71.32
CA PHE A 11 -77.41 9.63 70.61
C PHE A 11 -77.71 9.71 69.11
N ILE A 12 -78.87 10.23 68.70
CA ILE A 12 -79.21 10.44 67.28
C ILE A 12 -78.25 11.43 66.62
N LEU A 13 -77.90 12.52 67.32
CA LEU A 13 -76.94 13.50 66.82
C LEU A 13 -75.55 12.88 66.66
N LEU A 14 -75.10 12.10 67.63
CA LEU A 14 -73.82 11.40 67.58
C LEU A 14 -73.80 10.40 66.41
N LEU A 15 -74.89 9.66 66.20
CA LEU A 15 -75.03 8.71 65.09
C LEU A 15 -75.05 9.43 63.73
N GLY A 16 -75.68 10.60 63.65
CA GLY A 16 -75.67 11.46 62.47
C GLY A 16 -74.26 11.97 62.12
N VAL A 17 -73.49 12.42 63.12
CA VAL A 17 -72.10 12.83 62.94
C VAL A 17 -71.23 11.66 62.48
N PHE A 18 -71.41 10.48 63.08
CA PHE A 18 -70.67 9.27 62.71
C PHE A 18 -70.97 8.85 61.27
N GLY A 19 -72.25 8.88 60.87
CA GLY A 19 -72.69 8.60 59.50
C GLY A 19 -72.11 9.61 58.49
N ALA A 20 -72.09 10.89 58.85
CA ALA A 20 -71.51 11.94 58.00
C ALA A 20 -70.00 11.74 57.79
N ILE A 21 -69.25 11.43 58.84
CA ILE A 21 -67.81 11.13 58.75
C ILE A 21 -67.56 9.89 57.89
N PHE A 22 -68.37 8.84 58.07
CA PHE A 22 -68.26 7.62 57.26
C PHE A 22 -68.50 7.91 55.78
N TRP A 23 -69.55 8.65 55.44
CA TRP A 23 -69.86 9.03 54.07
C TRP A 23 -68.79 9.93 53.43
N LEU A 24 -68.26 10.89 54.19
CA LEU A 24 -67.16 11.75 53.75
C LEU A 24 -65.88 10.95 53.50
N ARG A 25 -65.57 9.95 54.36
CA ARG A 25 -64.43 9.06 54.15
C ARG A 25 -64.63 8.19 52.92
N ASP A 26 -65.79 7.59 52.77
CA ASP A 26 -66.09 6.71 51.65
C ASP A 26 -65.98 7.46 50.31
N LYS A 27 -66.51 8.69 50.23
CA LYS A 27 -66.37 9.56 49.06
C LYS A 27 -64.91 9.89 48.74
N GLN A 28 -64.08 10.17 49.75
CA GLN A 28 -62.65 10.43 49.55
C GLN A 28 -61.89 9.19 49.07
N ILE A 29 -62.21 8.03 49.62
CA ILE A 29 -61.62 6.75 49.23
C ILE A 29 -61.99 6.43 47.78
N ASN A 30 -63.27 6.54 47.42
CA ASN A 30 -63.75 6.32 46.05
C ASN A 30 -63.11 7.29 45.04
N ALA A 31 -62.94 8.57 45.43
CA ALA A 31 -62.26 9.54 44.58
C ALA A 31 -60.77 9.21 44.36
N LYS A 32 -60.09 8.62 45.34
CA LYS A 32 -58.72 8.13 45.19
C LYS A 32 -58.68 6.89 44.28
N PHE A 33 -59.59 5.95 44.48
CA PHE A 33 -59.70 4.75 43.63
C PHE A 33 -59.96 5.10 42.16
N SER A 34 -60.84 6.06 41.88
CA SER A 34 -61.07 6.52 40.50
C SER A 34 -59.81 7.11 39.84
N LYS A 35 -58.97 7.81 40.60
CA LYS A 35 -57.67 8.30 40.08
C LYS A 35 -56.69 7.16 39.82
N PHE A 36 -56.67 6.14 40.68
CA PHE A 36 -55.86 4.95 40.45
C PHE A 36 -56.34 4.14 39.26
N GLU A 37 -57.66 4.03 39.06
CA GLU A 37 -58.27 3.38 37.91
C GLU A 37 -57.83 4.05 36.61
N LEU A 38 -57.92 5.37 36.52
CA LEU A 38 -57.45 6.13 35.36
C LEU A 38 -55.94 5.99 35.12
N ALA A 39 -55.13 5.98 36.20
CA ALA A 39 -53.68 5.78 36.09
C ALA A 39 -53.34 4.36 35.60
N ILE A 40 -54.05 3.34 36.10
CA ILE A 40 -53.89 1.95 35.68
C ILE A 40 -54.34 1.79 34.22
N GLU A 41 -55.46 2.36 33.83
CA GLU A 41 -55.94 2.34 32.46
C GLU A 41 -54.93 3.01 31.50
N GLY A 42 -54.37 4.16 31.90
CA GLY A 42 -53.28 4.82 31.19
C GLY A 42 -52.04 3.94 31.04
N LEU A 43 -51.58 3.33 32.14
CA LEU A 43 -50.45 2.41 32.14
C LEU A 43 -50.69 1.17 31.27
N ILE A 44 -51.89 0.59 31.31
CA ILE A 44 -52.25 -0.57 30.47
C ILE A 44 -52.24 -0.17 29.00
N LYS A 45 -52.78 1.00 28.66
CA LYS A 45 -52.82 1.49 27.28
C LYS A 45 -51.42 1.79 26.75
N GLU A 46 -50.57 2.47 27.53
CA GLU A 46 -49.17 2.69 27.19
C GLU A 46 -48.40 1.38 27.08
N ASN A 47 -48.61 0.44 28.01
CA ASN A 47 -47.97 -0.86 27.97
C ASN A 47 -48.40 -1.66 26.73
N TYR A 48 -49.67 -1.61 26.35
CA TYR A 48 -50.18 -2.21 25.13
C TYR A 48 -49.58 -1.55 23.88
N GLN A 49 -49.51 -0.22 23.84
CA GLN A 49 -48.88 0.51 22.73
C GLN A 49 -47.39 0.19 22.62
N LEU A 50 -46.65 0.15 23.73
CA LEU A 50 -45.24 -0.24 23.77
C LEU A 50 -45.05 -1.69 23.33
N LYS A 51 -45.87 -2.63 23.83
CA LYS A 51 -45.84 -4.03 23.37
C LYS A 51 -46.16 -4.15 21.89
N ARG A 52 -47.09 -3.34 21.39
CA ARG A 52 -47.44 -3.28 19.98
C ARG A 52 -46.29 -2.71 19.16
N GLN A 53 -45.67 -1.62 19.58
CA GLN A 53 -44.46 -1.06 18.94
C GLN A 53 -43.32 -2.06 18.95
N ILE A 54 -43.07 -2.77 20.06
CA ILE A 54 -42.05 -3.84 20.15
C ILE A 54 -42.36 -5.01 19.21
N LYS A 55 -43.63 -5.30 18.95
CA LYS A 55 -44.06 -6.39 18.07
C LYS A 55 -44.15 -5.98 16.59
N GLU A 56 -44.43 -4.70 16.33
CA GLU A 56 -44.42 -4.07 15.00
C GLU A 56 -43.01 -3.68 14.57
N ILE A 57 -42.07 -3.52 15.52
CA ILE A 57 -40.65 -3.70 15.27
C ILE A 57 -40.52 -5.17 14.83
N PRO A 58 -40.26 -5.43 13.54
CA PRO A 58 -40.19 -6.79 13.06
C PRO A 58 -39.13 -7.52 13.89
N THR A 59 -39.46 -8.72 14.35
CA THR A 59 -38.49 -9.69 14.86
C THR A 59 -37.38 -9.88 13.82
N ALA A 60 -36.36 -9.05 13.91
CA ALA A 60 -35.05 -9.19 13.32
C ALA A 60 -34.04 -9.10 14.46
N GLY A 61 -34.02 -10.15 15.29
CA GLY A 61 -32.88 -10.55 16.11
C GLY A 61 -32.25 -9.45 16.97
N PRO A 62 -31.02 -9.67 17.49
CA PRO A 62 -30.25 -8.60 18.11
C PRO A 62 -30.05 -7.49 17.07
N ILE A 63 -29.84 -6.27 17.56
CA ILE A 63 -29.43 -5.08 16.77
C ILE A 63 -27.95 -5.24 16.30
N ILE A 64 -27.67 -6.40 15.73
CA ILE A 64 -26.47 -6.88 15.01
C ILE A 64 -26.99 -7.77 13.88
N GLN A 65 -27.98 -7.32 13.12
CA GLN A 65 -28.50 -8.06 11.96
C GLN A 65 -29.07 -7.13 10.88
N ASN A 66 -28.39 -5.99 10.66
CA ASN A 66 -27.97 -5.82 9.27
C ASN A 66 -27.00 -6.98 9.07
N GLU A 67 -27.41 -8.03 8.35
CA GLU A 67 -26.42 -8.83 7.64
C GLU A 67 -25.69 -7.84 6.74
N ILE A 68 -24.67 -7.19 7.30
CA ILE A 68 -23.47 -6.94 6.54
C ILE A 68 -23.18 -8.31 5.96
N ASP A 69 -23.52 -8.52 4.69
CA ASP A 69 -23.23 -9.75 4.01
C ASP A 69 -21.70 -9.84 4.03
N MET A 70 -21.18 -10.54 5.03
CA MET A 70 -19.75 -10.68 5.23
C MET A 70 -19.14 -11.35 4.01
N ASN A 71 -19.94 -12.12 3.23
CA ASN A 71 -19.50 -12.66 1.96
C ASN A 71 -19.40 -11.57 0.89
N GLU A 72 -20.33 -10.61 0.83
CA GLU A 72 -20.23 -9.46 -0.07
C GLU A 72 -19.04 -8.57 0.30
N ILE A 73 -18.82 -8.28 1.58
CA ILE A 73 -17.64 -7.52 2.04
C ILE A 73 -16.35 -8.29 1.73
N ASN A 74 -16.29 -9.59 2.02
CA ASN A 74 -15.11 -10.40 1.71
C ASN A 74 -14.87 -10.45 0.20
N SER A 75 -15.93 -10.56 -0.61
CA SER A 75 -15.83 -10.53 -2.07
C SER A 75 -15.33 -9.18 -2.58
N GLN A 76 -15.84 -8.06 -2.04
CA GLN A 76 -15.35 -6.72 -2.40
C GLN A 76 -13.90 -6.50 -1.95
N ILE A 77 -13.50 -7.06 -0.80
CA ILE A 77 -12.10 -7.03 -0.33
C ILE A 77 -11.22 -7.85 -1.27
N GLU A 78 -11.61 -9.09 -1.61
CA GLU A 78 -10.88 -9.94 -2.55
C GLU A 78 -10.76 -9.30 -3.93
N LEU A 79 -11.83 -8.66 -4.42
CA LEU A 79 -11.81 -7.91 -5.68
C LEU A 79 -10.84 -6.73 -5.61
N LYS A 80 -10.92 -5.89 -4.57
CA LYS A 80 -10.00 -4.74 -4.41
C LYS A 80 -8.56 -5.18 -4.22
N ILE A 81 -8.32 -6.28 -3.51
CA ILE A 81 -7.00 -6.88 -3.34
C ILE A 81 -6.49 -7.40 -4.68
N SER A 82 -7.31 -8.15 -5.43
CA SER A 82 -6.96 -8.69 -6.73
C SER A 82 -6.71 -7.60 -7.77
N GLU A 83 -7.54 -6.56 -7.82
CA GLU A 83 -7.35 -5.39 -8.67
C GLU A 83 -6.09 -4.63 -8.27
N GLY A 84 -5.89 -4.37 -6.97
CA GLY A 84 -4.72 -3.69 -6.44
C GLY A 84 -3.41 -4.48 -6.65
N LEU A 85 -3.45 -5.81 -6.49
CA LEU A 85 -2.32 -6.69 -6.80
C LEU A 85 -2.07 -6.70 -8.29
N THR A 86 -3.08 -6.90 -9.14
CA THR A 86 -2.91 -6.94 -10.61
C THR A 86 -2.33 -5.61 -11.11
N GLN A 87 -2.86 -4.48 -10.66
CA GLN A 87 -2.39 -3.15 -11.03
C GLN A 87 -0.96 -2.86 -10.56
N LYS A 88 -0.52 -3.42 -9.43
CA LYS A 88 0.83 -3.20 -8.89
C LYS A 88 1.85 -4.22 -9.38
N ILE A 89 1.46 -5.48 -9.53
CA ILE A 89 2.34 -6.59 -9.89
C ILE A 89 2.58 -6.63 -11.40
N SER A 90 1.56 -6.35 -12.22
CA SER A 90 1.73 -6.32 -13.68
C SER A 90 2.84 -5.38 -14.15
N PRO A 91 2.91 -4.11 -13.72
CA PRO A 91 4.02 -3.23 -14.11
C PRO A 91 5.36 -3.66 -13.49
N ILE A 92 5.37 -4.28 -12.30
CA ILE A 92 6.60 -4.83 -11.72
C ILE A 92 7.16 -5.96 -12.59
N LEU A 93 6.30 -6.89 -13.03
CA LEU A 93 6.70 -8.00 -13.89
C LEU A 93 7.20 -7.49 -15.24
N GLN A 94 6.53 -6.49 -15.81
CA GLN A 94 6.98 -5.83 -17.03
C GLN A 94 8.35 -5.17 -16.85
N ASN A 95 8.56 -4.45 -15.74
CA ASN A 95 9.86 -3.84 -15.43
C ASN A 95 10.96 -4.88 -15.24
N VAL A 96 10.67 -6.03 -14.61
CA VAL A 96 11.63 -7.14 -14.48
C VAL A 96 12.03 -7.67 -15.85
N HIS A 97 11.08 -7.84 -16.77
CA HIS A 97 11.38 -8.29 -18.13
C HIS A 97 12.20 -7.26 -18.92
N ILE A 98 11.92 -5.96 -18.74
CA ILE A 98 12.75 -4.88 -19.33
C ILE A 98 14.17 -4.94 -18.78
N ILE A 99 14.34 -5.16 -17.47
CA ILE A 99 15.66 -5.31 -16.85
C ILE A 99 16.37 -6.54 -17.40
N GLU A 100 15.68 -7.68 -17.54
CA GLU A 100 16.24 -8.89 -18.13
C GLU A 100 16.75 -8.65 -19.56
N GLN A 101 15.97 -7.96 -20.39
CA GLN A 101 16.38 -7.60 -21.74
C GLN A 101 17.59 -6.67 -21.73
N ALA A 102 17.58 -5.61 -20.92
CA ALA A 102 18.70 -4.68 -20.80
C ALA A 102 19.98 -5.36 -20.32
N VAL A 103 19.88 -6.32 -19.40
CA VAL A 103 21.03 -7.12 -18.93
C VAL A 103 21.59 -8.00 -20.05
N ASN A 104 20.72 -8.61 -20.86
CA ASN A 104 21.16 -9.40 -22.01
C ASN A 104 21.85 -8.52 -23.07
N GLU A 105 21.29 -7.34 -23.37
CA GLU A 105 21.91 -6.38 -24.30
C GLU A 105 23.29 -5.91 -23.79
N ILE A 106 23.41 -5.58 -22.50
CA ILE A 106 24.70 -5.21 -21.90
C ILE A 106 25.69 -6.37 -22.00
N LYS A 107 25.25 -7.60 -21.71
CA LYS A 107 26.11 -8.78 -21.80
C LYS A 107 26.64 -8.95 -23.22
N ASP A 108 25.78 -8.85 -24.22
CA ASP A 108 26.17 -9.02 -25.62
C ASP A 108 27.11 -7.90 -26.09
N GLU A 109 26.83 -6.65 -25.72
CA GLU A 109 27.71 -5.51 -26.00
C GLU A 109 29.09 -5.67 -25.34
N GLN A 110 29.14 -6.06 -24.06
CA GLN A 110 30.41 -6.29 -23.38
C GLN A 110 31.18 -7.46 -23.99
N GLN A 111 30.49 -8.50 -24.44
CA GLN A 111 31.11 -9.63 -25.13
C GLN A 111 31.72 -9.20 -26.47
N GLU A 112 31.01 -8.40 -27.27
CA GLU A 112 31.53 -7.84 -28.52
C GLU A 112 32.74 -6.92 -28.28
N ARG A 113 32.63 -6.02 -27.30
CA ARG A 113 33.76 -5.17 -26.88
C ARG A 113 34.95 -6.01 -26.43
N LEU A 114 34.73 -7.06 -25.66
CA LEU A 114 35.78 -7.98 -25.23
C LEU A 114 36.45 -8.65 -26.43
N TYR A 115 35.69 -9.19 -27.38
CA TYR A 115 36.24 -9.77 -28.60
C TYR A 115 37.05 -8.76 -29.42
N SER A 116 36.56 -7.52 -29.58
CA SER A 116 37.28 -6.46 -30.27
C SER A 116 38.61 -6.11 -29.56
N LEU A 117 38.61 -6.12 -28.22
CA LEU A 117 39.80 -5.89 -27.42
C LEU A 117 40.77 -7.07 -27.51
N GLU A 118 40.28 -8.31 -27.49
CA GLU A 118 41.09 -9.51 -27.71
C GLU A 118 41.75 -9.49 -29.09
N GLU A 119 41.01 -9.13 -30.15
CA GLU A 119 41.53 -9.03 -31.51
C GLU A 119 42.59 -7.93 -31.63
N ARG A 120 42.31 -6.73 -31.09
CA ARG A 120 43.28 -5.64 -31.04
C ARG A 120 44.51 -6.04 -30.22
N THR A 121 44.34 -6.72 -29.10
CA THR A 121 45.47 -7.13 -28.24
C THR A 121 46.27 -8.28 -28.84
N LYS A 122 45.64 -9.21 -29.58
CA LYS A 122 46.35 -10.22 -30.39
C LYS A 122 47.32 -9.57 -31.38
N SER A 123 46.94 -8.44 -31.98
CA SER A 123 47.81 -7.69 -32.89
C SER A 123 48.95 -6.95 -32.16
N ILE A 124 48.72 -6.51 -30.91
CA ILE A 124 49.72 -5.83 -30.07
C ILE A 124 50.81 -6.81 -29.56
N GLY A 125 50.52 -8.11 -29.53
CA GLY A 125 51.54 -9.15 -29.29
C GLY A 125 52.65 -9.20 -30.35
N LYS A 126 52.46 -8.61 -31.53
CA LYS A 126 53.53 -8.25 -32.46
C LYS A 126 53.96 -6.82 -32.17
N ILE A 127 55.10 -6.67 -31.52
CA ILE A 127 55.76 -5.40 -31.22
C ILE A 127 56.23 -4.73 -32.53
N THR A 128 55.32 -4.25 -33.37
CA THR A 128 55.58 -3.25 -34.43
C THR A 128 54.26 -2.57 -34.81
N PRO A 129 54.12 -1.24 -34.67
CA PRO A 129 52.90 -0.53 -35.05
C PRO A 129 52.60 -0.71 -36.54
N PRO A 130 51.34 -0.99 -36.93
CA PRO A 130 50.94 -1.25 -38.32
C PRO A 130 51.04 -0.03 -39.26
N SER A 131 51.45 1.15 -38.76
CA SER A 131 51.63 2.37 -39.57
C SER A 131 53.09 2.80 -39.75
N PHE A 132 54.08 1.97 -39.37
CA PHE A 132 55.47 2.26 -39.74
C PHE A 132 55.71 1.66 -41.12
N GLU A 133 55.69 2.51 -42.14
CA GLU A 133 55.80 2.12 -43.54
C GLU A 133 57.01 1.19 -43.75
N ALA A 134 56.75 -0.06 -44.18
CA ALA A 134 57.80 -1.01 -44.59
C ALA A 134 58.77 -0.40 -45.64
N ASN A 135 58.32 0.64 -46.34
CA ASN A 135 59.11 1.44 -47.25
C ASN A 135 60.27 2.17 -46.55
N ASN A 136 60.05 2.74 -45.37
CA ASN A 136 61.06 3.50 -44.63
C ASN A 136 62.13 2.56 -44.05
N GLU A 137 61.76 1.35 -43.62
CA GLU A 137 62.74 0.37 -43.13
C GLU A 137 63.75 -0.06 -44.21
N ASN A 138 63.25 -0.40 -45.41
CA ASN A 138 64.12 -0.83 -46.50
C ASN A 138 65.06 0.30 -46.96
N ARG A 139 64.54 1.53 -46.97
CA ARG A 139 65.30 2.71 -47.37
C ARG A 139 66.37 3.11 -46.34
N VAL A 140 66.12 2.89 -45.05
CA VAL A 140 67.13 3.02 -43.98
C VAL A 140 68.29 2.06 -44.22
N VAL A 141 68.00 0.79 -44.52
CA VAL A 141 69.03 -0.23 -44.78
C VAL A 141 69.85 0.10 -46.02
N GLU A 142 69.20 0.52 -47.11
CA GLU A 142 69.88 0.91 -48.35
C GLU A 142 70.83 2.10 -48.14
N MET A 143 70.37 3.15 -47.46
CA MET A 143 71.20 4.33 -47.17
C MET A 143 72.38 3.99 -46.24
N PHE A 144 72.19 3.06 -45.30
CA PHE A 144 73.27 2.61 -44.43
C PHE A 144 74.32 1.79 -45.19
N ARG A 145 73.89 0.87 -46.07
CA ARG A 145 74.79 0.13 -46.97
C ARG A 145 75.53 1.04 -47.96
N ALA A 146 74.94 2.17 -48.33
CA ALA A 146 75.61 3.22 -49.10
C ALA A 146 76.65 4.02 -48.29
N GLY A 147 76.88 3.67 -47.01
CA GLY A 147 77.92 4.24 -46.15
C GLY A 147 77.51 5.47 -45.35
N LYS A 148 76.21 5.83 -45.31
CA LYS A 148 75.72 6.94 -44.49
C LYS A 148 75.64 6.56 -43.01
N THR A 149 75.95 7.50 -42.12
CA THR A 149 75.80 7.27 -40.67
C THR A 149 74.34 7.28 -40.23
N PRO A 150 73.98 6.60 -39.12
CA PRO A 150 72.61 6.57 -38.61
C PRO A 150 72.02 7.97 -38.34
N GLU A 151 72.84 8.94 -37.94
CA GLU A 151 72.42 10.32 -37.67
C GLU A 151 72.10 11.08 -38.96
N ALA A 152 72.81 10.79 -40.05
CA ALA A 152 72.56 11.37 -41.36
C ALA A 152 71.26 10.81 -41.96
N ILE A 153 71.04 9.50 -41.83
CA ILE A 153 69.82 8.82 -42.28
C ILE A 153 68.60 9.33 -41.51
N ALA A 154 68.73 9.50 -40.19
CA ALA A 154 67.69 10.06 -39.33
C ALA A 154 67.26 11.46 -39.77
N ARG A 155 68.23 12.30 -40.16
CA ARG A 155 67.96 13.65 -40.68
C ARG A 155 67.29 13.60 -42.06
N ASP A 156 67.78 12.76 -42.95
CA ASP A 156 67.30 12.67 -44.34
C ASP A 156 65.88 12.08 -44.44
N LEU A 157 65.55 11.10 -43.58
CA LEU A 157 64.23 10.46 -43.54
C LEU A 157 63.29 11.08 -42.49
N GLN A 158 63.72 12.13 -41.78
CA GLN A 158 62.99 12.74 -40.66
C GLN A 158 62.55 11.72 -39.59
N LEU A 159 63.40 10.72 -39.36
CA LEU A 159 63.21 9.69 -38.34
C LEU A 159 64.04 10.01 -37.11
N GLY A 160 63.63 9.50 -35.94
CA GLY A 160 64.47 9.58 -34.75
C GLY A 160 65.73 8.72 -34.90
N VAL A 161 66.89 9.21 -34.45
CA VAL A 161 68.17 8.43 -34.48
C VAL A 161 68.00 7.07 -33.78
N GLY A 162 67.27 7.03 -32.68
CA GLY A 162 66.94 5.78 -31.98
C GLY A 162 66.10 4.81 -32.83
N GLN A 163 65.20 5.32 -33.67
CA GLN A 163 64.37 4.50 -34.57
C GLN A 163 65.22 3.91 -35.70
N VAL A 164 66.09 4.71 -36.32
CA VAL A 164 67.04 4.24 -37.35
C VAL A 164 67.95 3.15 -36.78
N THR A 165 68.49 3.37 -35.58
CA THR A 165 69.35 2.41 -34.89
C THR A 165 68.62 1.10 -34.59
N MET A 166 67.35 1.19 -34.16
CA MET A 166 66.50 0.03 -33.91
C MET A 166 66.30 -0.78 -35.20
N ILE A 167 65.97 -0.14 -36.33
CA ILE A 167 65.77 -0.79 -37.63
C ILE A 167 67.05 -1.52 -38.08
N LEU A 168 68.21 -0.85 -38.01
CA LEU A 168 69.49 -1.45 -38.41
C LEU A 168 69.86 -2.67 -37.56
N LYS A 169 69.60 -2.62 -36.24
CA LYS A 169 69.78 -3.76 -35.33
C LYS A 169 68.82 -4.92 -35.64
N PHE A 170 67.55 -4.63 -35.91
CA PHE A 170 66.56 -5.66 -36.26
C PHE A 170 66.89 -6.35 -37.59
N LYS A 171 67.46 -5.62 -38.55
CA LYS A 171 67.88 -6.14 -39.86
C LYS A 171 69.31 -6.72 -39.84
N LYS A 172 70.02 -6.67 -38.70
CA LYS A 172 71.40 -7.16 -38.50
C LYS A 172 72.45 -6.48 -39.40
N GLU A 173 72.27 -5.20 -39.70
CA GLU A 173 73.24 -4.39 -40.44
C GLU A 173 74.28 -3.73 -39.50
N ILE A 174 73.96 -3.67 -38.20
CA ILE A 174 74.82 -3.24 -37.09
C ILE A 174 74.64 -4.21 -35.92
#